data_AF-A0A7J6D4C3-F1
#
_entry.id   AF-A0A7J6D4C3-F1
#
_cell.length_a   1.000
_cell.length_b   1.000
_cell.length_c   1.000
_cell.angle_alpha   90.00
_cell.angle_beta   90.00
_cell.angle_gamma   90.00
#
_symmetry.space_group_name_H-M   'P 1'
#
loop_
_entity.id
_entity.type
_entity.pdbx_description
1 polymer ?
#
loop_
_entity_poly.entity_id
_entity_poly.type
_entity_poly.pdbx_seq_one_letter_code
_entity_poly.pdbx_strand_id
1 'polypeptide(L)'
;MQTQSTKNHTVERMWPEINNRVNYPLKTALVELVDQELLDMEDNLVRYCVSSFTCQLCHLGISRVVQAWNEHRIPGKGIPNVLAEGGCLKKISEELLPHANEAAELYEAELGFSLTRHSVFGRDPFSSGRQRACVEHHFAELHPDIEICYNKTVNGDFSYFKLALLDLIETTKRYTT
;
A
#
# COMPACT_ATOMS: atom_id res chain seq x y z
N MET A 1 14.61 -20.81 -2.50
CA MET A 1 15.00 -21.54 -1.26
C MET A 1 14.39 -20.77 -0.10
N GLN A 2 13.53 -21.40 0.70
CA GLN A 2 12.86 -20.74 1.84
C GLN A 2 13.90 -20.56 2.97
N THR A 3 14.04 -19.35 3.50
CA THR A 3 14.97 -19.08 4.61
C THR A 3 14.57 -19.91 5.82
N GLN A 4 15.51 -20.60 6.47
CA GLN A 4 15.26 -21.40 7.69
C GLN A 4 15.06 -20.54 8.95
N SER A 5 14.62 -19.28 8.81
CA SER A 5 14.45 -18.37 9.95
C SER A 5 13.19 -18.74 10.73
N THR A 6 13.33 -19.71 11.63
CA THR A 6 12.22 -20.16 12.51
C THR A 6 11.76 -19.09 13.50
N LYS A 7 12.53 -18.00 13.63
CA LYS A 7 12.25 -16.88 14.54
C LYS A 7 11.30 -15.83 13.93
N ASN A 8 11.11 -15.80 12.61
CA ASN A 8 10.27 -14.81 11.93
C ASN A 8 8.89 -15.32 11.49
N HIS A 9 8.55 -16.59 11.78
CA HIS A 9 7.31 -17.20 11.33
C HIS A 9 6.03 -16.43 11.69
N THR A 10 6.02 -15.69 12.80
CA THR A 10 4.85 -14.87 13.16
C THR A 10 4.64 -13.72 12.18
N VAL A 11 5.71 -13.04 11.77
CA VAL A 11 5.66 -11.97 10.77
C VAL A 11 5.39 -12.53 9.39
N GLU A 12 6.00 -13.67 9.05
CA GLU A 12 5.75 -14.35 7.78
C GLU A 12 4.29 -14.78 7.59
N ARG A 13 3.59 -15.12 8.69
CA ARG A 13 2.14 -15.43 8.65
C ARG A 13 1.25 -14.21 8.45
N MET A 14 1.74 -12.99 8.71
CA MET A 14 0.96 -11.78 8.46
C MET A 14 0.89 -11.46 6.96
N TRP A 15 1.90 -11.83 6.17
CA TRP A 15 1.91 -11.54 4.74
C TRP A 15 0.77 -12.19 3.95
N PRO A 16 0.43 -13.48 4.16
CA PRO A 16 -0.77 -14.06 3.57
C PRO A 16 -2.06 -13.31 3.93
N GLU A 17 -2.20 -12.83 5.17
CA GLU A 17 -3.38 -12.07 5.60
C GLU A 17 -3.45 -10.70 4.91
N ILE A 18 -2.33 -9.98 4.83
CA ILE A 18 -2.25 -8.71 4.09
C ILE A 18 -2.58 -8.94 2.61
N ASN A 19 -2.04 -10.00 2.02
CA ASN A 19 -2.32 -10.33 0.62
C ASN A 19 -3.81 -10.60 0.39
N ASN A 20 -4.43 -11.46 1.20
CA ASN A 20 -5.83 -11.83 1.05
C ASN A 20 -6.79 -10.66 1.31
N ARG A 21 -6.51 -9.81 2.30
CA ARG A 21 -7.42 -8.76 2.75
C ARG A 21 -7.22 -7.43 2.03
N VAL A 22 -6.03 -7.17 1.51
CA VAL A 22 -5.65 -5.88 0.92
C VAL A 22 -5.22 -6.05 -0.53
N ASN A 23 -4.15 -6.80 -0.78
CA ASN A 23 -3.51 -6.78 -2.10
C ASN A 23 -4.35 -7.45 -3.18
N TYR A 24 -4.92 -8.63 -2.90
CA TYR A 24 -5.68 -9.38 -3.91
C TYR A 24 -6.96 -8.66 -4.34
N PRO A 25 -7.82 -8.15 -3.45
CA PRO A 25 -9.00 -7.40 -3.89
C PRO A 25 -8.67 -6.19 -4.76
N LEU A 26 -7.67 -5.40 -4.37
CA LEU A 26 -7.23 -4.23 -5.13
C LEU A 26 -6.62 -4.65 -6.48
N LYS A 27 -5.82 -5.71 -6.50
CA LYS A 27 -5.25 -6.27 -7.73
C LYS A 27 -6.34 -6.78 -8.67
N THR A 28 -7.35 -7.47 -8.15
CA THR A 28 -8.48 -7.96 -8.96
C THR A 28 -9.21 -6.79 -9.61
N ALA A 29 -9.54 -5.74 -8.84
CA ALA A 29 -10.19 -4.54 -9.38
C ALA A 29 -9.36 -3.88 -10.50
N LEU A 30 -8.04 -3.77 -10.33
CA LEU A 30 -7.15 -3.22 -11.36
C LEU A 30 -7.08 -4.08 -12.61
N VAL A 31 -6.96 -5.40 -12.45
CA VAL A 31 -6.94 -6.35 -13.58
C VAL A 31 -8.23 -6.25 -14.39
N GLU A 32 -9.39 -6.16 -13.73
CA GLU A 32 -10.66 -5.96 -14.44
C GLU A 32 -10.70 -4.67 -15.27
N LEU A 33 -10.08 -3.58 -14.78
CA LEU A 33 -10.02 -2.34 -15.55
C LEU A 33 -9.07 -2.40 -16.74
N VAL A 34 -7.95 -3.12 -16.60
CA VAL A 34 -7.02 -3.37 -17.71
C VAL A 34 -7.67 -4.28 -18.76
N ASP A 35 -8.33 -5.36 -18.33
CA ASP A 35 -9.02 -6.30 -19.22
C ASP A 35 -10.20 -5.64 -19.96
N GLN A 36 -10.81 -4.62 -19.37
CA GLN A 36 -11.85 -3.78 -20.00
C GLN A 36 -11.27 -2.66 -20.88
N GLU A 37 -9.95 -2.59 -21.06
CA GLU A 37 -9.25 -1.55 -21.84
C GLU A 37 -9.51 -0.11 -21.35
N LEU A 38 -9.80 0.05 -20.04
CA LEU A 38 -10.10 1.36 -19.44
C LEU A 38 -8.85 2.07 -18.91
N LEU A 39 -7.74 1.34 -18.77
CA LEU A 39 -6.46 1.87 -18.30
C LEU A 39 -5.40 1.67 -19.37
N ASP A 40 -4.90 2.77 -19.92
CA ASP A 40 -3.69 2.77 -20.73
C ASP A 40 -2.46 2.79 -19.81
N MET A 41 -1.89 1.61 -19.55
CA MET A 41 -0.72 1.47 -18.67
C MET A 41 0.60 1.92 -19.31
N GLU A 42 0.62 2.31 -20.58
CA GLU A 42 1.78 2.96 -21.21
C GLU A 42 1.84 4.45 -20.85
N ASP A 43 0.69 5.09 -20.63
CA ASP A 43 0.58 6.49 -20.20
C ASP A 43 1.14 6.68 -18.77
N ASN A 44 2.10 7.60 -18.62
CA ASN A 44 2.72 7.92 -17.33
C ASN A 44 1.72 8.50 -16.31
N LEU A 45 0.79 9.35 -16.75
CA LEU A 45 -0.23 9.94 -15.88
C LEU A 45 -1.16 8.86 -15.35
N VAL A 46 -1.60 7.93 -16.20
CA VAL A 46 -2.42 6.79 -15.78
C VAL A 46 -1.67 5.94 -14.75
N ARG A 47 -0.41 5.57 -15.02
CA ARG A 47 0.44 4.84 -14.05
C ARG A 47 0.61 5.58 -12.73
N TYR A 48 0.80 6.90 -12.78
CA TYR A 48 0.87 7.73 -11.58
C TYR A 48 -0.44 7.68 -10.78
N CYS A 49 -1.59 7.93 -11.41
CA CYS A 49 -2.90 7.89 -10.75
C CYS A 49 -3.19 6.51 -10.16
N VAL A 50 -2.97 5.44 -10.93
CA VAL A 50 -3.11 4.04 -10.47
C VAL A 50 -2.25 3.80 -9.23
N SER A 51 -0.95 4.12 -9.28
CA SER A 51 -0.05 3.89 -8.14
C SER A 51 -0.40 4.72 -6.92
N SER A 52 -0.70 6.02 -7.09
CA SER A 52 -1.05 6.90 -5.98
C SER A 52 -2.34 6.44 -5.30
N PHE A 53 -3.39 6.19 -6.08
CA PHE A 53 -4.68 5.75 -5.57
C PHE A 53 -4.61 4.39 -4.86
N THR A 54 -3.95 3.42 -5.49
CA THR A 54 -3.83 2.07 -4.92
C THR A 54 -2.96 2.07 -3.68
N CYS A 55 -1.88 2.84 -3.63
CA CYS A 55 -1.08 3.03 -2.41
C CYS A 55 -1.91 3.61 -1.26
N GLN A 56 -2.78 4.59 -1.51
CA GLN A 56 -3.67 5.13 -0.48
C GLN A 56 -4.62 4.06 0.08
N LEU A 57 -5.25 3.27 -0.80
CA LEU A 57 -6.13 2.17 -0.39
C LEU A 57 -5.36 1.05 0.33
N CYS A 58 -4.13 0.72 -0.12
CA CYS A 58 -3.25 -0.22 0.55
C CYS A 58 -2.87 0.25 1.96
N HIS A 59 -2.52 1.52 2.13
CA HIS A 59 -2.21 2.09 3.44
C HIS A 59 -3.41 1.99 4.40
N LEU A 60 -4.61 2.34 3.92
CA LEU A 60 -5.84 2.19 4.70
C LEU A 60 -6.08 0.71 5.09
N GLY A 61 -5.96 -0.20 4.13
CA GLY A 61 -6.16 -1.63 4.35
C GLY A 61 -5.16 -2.23 5.34
N ILE A 62 -3.88 -1.93 5.17
CA ILE A 62 -2.80 -2.39 6.06
C ILE A 62 -3.02 -1.83 7.46
N SER A 63 -3.34 -0.53 7.60
CA SER A 63 -3.63 0.09 8.89
C SER A 63 -4.74 -0.64 9.65
N ARG A 64 -5.85 -0.95 8.96
CA ARG A 64 -6.97 -1.71 9.52
C ARG A 64 -6.60 -3.14 9.89
N VAL A 65 -5.82 -3.83 9.06
CA VAL A 65 -5.33 -5.18 9.35
C VAL A 65 -4.45 -5.16 10.61
N VAL A 66 -3.52 -4.20 10.71
CA VAL A 66 -2.63 -4.05 11.87
C VAL A 66 -3.44 -3.74 13.13
N GLN A 67 -4.40 -2.82 13.05
CA GLN A 67 -5.26 -2.49 14.19
C GLN A 67 -6.05 -3.71 14.67
N ALA A 68 -6.77 -4.37 13.76
CA ALA A 68 -7.56 -5.56 14.08
C ALA A 68 -6.68 -6.69 14.63
N TRP A 69 -5.47 -6.85 14.09
CA TRP A 69 -4.50 -7.82 14.59
C TRP A 69 -4.08 -7.49 16.03
N ASN A 70 -3.77 -6.23 16.31
CA ASN A 70 -3.29 -5.84 17.64
C ASN A 70 -4.37 -5.84 18.73
N GLU A 71 -5.65 -5.77 18.35
CA GLU A 71 -6.79 -5.87 19.26
C GLU A 71 -7.27 -7.31 19.49
N HIS A 72 -6.84 -8.27 18.67
CA HIS A 72 -7.31 -9.65 18.80
C HIS A 72 -6.69 -10.36 20.01
N ARG A 73 -7.45 -11.24 20.67
CA ARG A 73 -6.91 -12.09 21.73
C ARG A 73 -6.15 -13.28 21.13
N ILE A 74 -4.87 -13.43 21.48
CA ILE A 74 -4.06 -14.62 21.17
C ILE A 74 -4.26 -15.65 22.30
N PRO A 75 -4.78 -16.86 22.01
CA PRO A 75 -4.93 -17.92 23.01
C PRO A 75 -3.62 -18.20 23.75
N GLY A 76 -3.69 -18.21 25.09
CA GLY A 76 -2.53 -18.45 25.95
C GLY A 76 -1.52 -17.29 26.07
N LYS A 77 -1.71 -16.17 25.35
CA LYS A 77 -0.83 -14.98 25.46
C LYS A 77 -1.55 -13.73 25.93
N GLY A 78 -2.71 -13.41 25.38
CA GLY A 78 -3.44 -12.16 25.68
C GLY A 78 -3.65 -11.30 24.44
N ILE A 79 -4.00 -10.02 24.64
CA ILE A 79 -4.23 -9.04 23.56
C ILE A 79 -2.94 -8.26 23.31
N PRO A 80 -2.38 -8.21 22.08
CA PRO A 80 -1.12 -7.53 21.81
C PRO A 80 -1.04 -6.09 22.33
N ASN A 81 -2.07 -5.27 22.08
CA ASN A 81 -2.10 -3.89 22.58
C ASN A 81 -2.01 -3.82 24.12
N VAL A 82 -2.72 -4.69 24.83
CA VAL A 82 -2.66 -4.77 26.32
C VAL A 82 -1.28 -5.23 26.78
N LEU A 83 -0.69 -6.23 26.11
CA LEU A 83 0.65 -6.72 26.43
C LEU A 83 1.73 -5.64 26.18
N ALA A 84 1.49 -4.73 25.23
CA ALA A 84 2.41 -3.68 24.84
C ALA A 84 2.27 -2.38 25.66
N GLU A 85 1.29 -2.25 26.57
CA GLU A 85 1.09 -1.05 27.40
C GLU A 85 2.33 -0.68 28.23
N GLY A 86 3.15 -1.66 28.62
CA GLY A 86 4.43 -1.44 29.31
C GLY A 86 5.58 -0.95 28.41
N GLY A 87 5.34 -0.84 27.10
CA GLY A 87 6.33 -0.47 26.09
C GLY A 87 7.41 -1.53 25.84
N CYS A 88 8.36 -1.21 24.96
CA CYS A 88 9.57 -2.01 24.78
C CYS A 88 10.70 -1.45 25.65
N LEU A 89 11.08 -2.18 26.70
CA LEU A 89 12.15 -1.78 27.63
C LEU A 89 13.54 -1.71 26.96
N LYS A 90 13.74 -2.39 25.83
CA LYS A 90 15.01 -2.44 25.09
C LYS A 90 14.87 -1.72 23.76
N LYS A 91 15.11 -0.40 23.76
CA LYS A 91 15.25 0.38 22.53
C LYS A 91 16.68 0.25 22.02
N ILE A 92 16.84 -0.10 20.76
CA ILE A 92 18.11 0.01 20.05
C ILE A 92 18.19 1.44 19.54
N SER A 93 19.35 2.09 19.67
CA SER A 93 19.57 3.42 19.09
C SER A 93 19.41 3.34 17.58
N GLU A 94 18.74 4.32 16.96
CA GLU A 94 18.63 4.38 15.50
C GLU A 94 19.99 4.43 14.82
N GLU A 95 21.00 5.00 15.50
CA GLU A 95 22.40 5.04 15.05
C GLU A 95 23.04 3.65 14.89
N LEU A 96 22.47 2.62 15.52
CA LEU A 96 22.94 1.23 15.43
C LEU A 96 22.23 0.44 14.32
N LEU A 97 21.23 1.03 13.66
CA LEU A 97 20.49 0.39 12.58
C LEU A 97 21.00 0.94 11.24
N PRO A 98 21.43 0.09 10.30
CA PRO A 98 21.81 0.56 8.97
C PRO A 98 20.62 1.19 8.27
N HIS A 99 20.88 2.17 7.41
CA HIS A 99 19.84 2.70 6.53
C HIS A 99 19.32 1.60 5.59
N ALA A 100 18.06 1.70 5.15
CA ALA A 100 17.43 0.64 4.35
C ALA A 100 18.24 0.28 3.08
N ASN A 101 18.85 1.26 2.43
CA ASN A 101 19.71 1.04 1.26
C ASN A 101 20.99 0.28 1.63
N GLU A 102 21.64 0.66 2.72
CA GLU A 102 22.84 -0.01 3.22
C GLU A 102 22.53 -1.43 3.66
N ALA A 103 21.41 -1.65 4.37
CA ALA A 103 20.95 -2.97 4.75
C ALA A 103 20.67 -3.86 3.53
N ALA A 104 20.08 -3.29 2.47
CA ALA A 104 19.85 -3.98 1.21
C ALA A 104 21.16 -4.36 0.52
N GLU A 105 22.12 -3.44 0.43
CA GLU A 105 23.45 -3.68 -0.14
C GLU A 105 24.22 -4.75 0.64
N LEU A 106 24.19 -4.71 1.97
CA LEU A 106 24.79 -5.73 2.84
C LEU A 106 24.16 -7.11 2.57
N TYR A 107 22.83 -7.18 2.46
CA TYR A 107 22.11 -8.41 2.15
C TYR A 107 22.53 -8.99 0.79
N GLU A 108 22.60 -8.15 -0.25
CA GLU A 108 23.02 -8.57 -1.59
C GLU A 108 24.49 -9.03 -1.60
N ALA A 109 25.37 -8.31 -0.89
CA ALA A 109 26.79 -8.64 -0.81
C ALA A 109 27.06 -9.95 -0.04
N GLU A 110 26.31 -10.20 1.04
CA GLU A 110 26.53 -11.35 1.91
C GLU A 110 25.88 -12.63 1.35
N LEU A 111 24.69 -12.52 0.75
CA LEU A 111 23.92 -13.68 0.30
C LEU A 111 23.95 -13.88 -1.22
N GLY A 112 24.44 -12.90 -1.99
CA GLY A 112 24.58 -12.99 -3.45
C GLY A 112 23.25 -12.98 -4.22
N PHE A 113 22.14 -12.63 -3.57
CA PHE A 113 20.82 -12.53 -4.20
C PHE A 113 20.45 -11.06 -4.41
N SER A 114 19.89 -10.71 -5.57
CA SER A 114 19.41 -9.34 -5.80
C SER A 114 18.06 -9.13 -5.14
N LEU A 115 17.92 -8.04 -4.38
CA LEU A 115 16.63 -7.56 -3.94
C LEU A 115 15.94 -6.85 -5.10
N THR A 116 14.60 -6.89 -5.12
CA THR A 116 13.84 -6.06 -6.05
C THR A 116 14.03 -4.60 -5.65
N ARG A 117 14.79 -3.84 -6.45
CA ARG A 117 15.02 -2.41 -6.20
C ARG A 117 13.81 -1.57 -6.57
N HIS A 118 13.70 -0.38 -5.96
CA HIS A 118 12.62 0.56 -6.24
C HIS A 118 12.55 0.88 -7.74
N SER A 119 11.43 0.52 -8.36
CA SER A 119 11.11 0.86 -9.75
C SER A 119 10.23 2.11 -9.78
N VAL A 120 10.52 3.03 -10.70
CA VAL A 120 9.69 4.21 -10.94
C VAL A 120 8.55 3.80 -11.86
N PHE A 121 7.46 3.30 -11.26
CA PHE A 121 6.28 2.85 -12.00
C PHE A 121 5.56 4.02 -12.69
N GLY A 122 5.13 5.02 -11.92
CA GLY A 122 4.55 6.27 -12.41
C GLY A 122 5.36 7.46 -11.89
N ARG A 123 5.62 8.44 -12.76
CA ARG A 123 6.29 9.69 -12.38
C ARG A 123 5.25 10.76 -12.09
N ASP A 124 5.57 11.58 -11.10
CA ASP A 124 4.82 12.79 -10.75
C ASP A 124 4.54 13.65 -12.00
N PRO A 125 3.26 13.82 -12.40
CA PRO A 125 2.91 14.57 -13.61
C PRO A 125 2.77 16.06 -13.35
N PHE A 126 2.85 16.52 -12.09
CA PHE A 126 2.60 17.91 -11.73
C PHE A 126 3.83 18.79 -11.93
N SER A 127 3.64 19.95 -12.57
CA SER A 127 4.68 20.97 -12.71
C SER A 127 4.84 21.85 -11.46
N SER A 128 3.84 21.85 -10.56
CA SER A 128 3.85 22.61 -9.32
C SER A 128 3.00 21.96 -8.22
N GLY A 129 3.32 22.25 -6.96
CA GLY A 129 2.53 21.80 -5.81
C GLY A 129 1.09 22.34 -5.82
N ARG A 130 0.83 23.47 -6.49
CA ARG A 130 -0.52 24.02 -6.64
C ARG A 130 -1.42 23.14 -7.50
N GLN A 131 -0.91 22.61 -8.62
CA GLN A 131 -1.68 21.68 -9.45
C GLN A 131 -2.06 20.43 -8.67
N ARG A 132 -1.10 19.87 -7.92
CA ARG A 132 -1.35 18.72 -7.04
C ARG A 132 -2.47 19.02 -6.03
N ALA A 133 -2.35 20.13 -5.30
CA ALA A 133 -3.34 20.51 -4.30
C ALA A 133 -4.74 20.72 -4.92
N CYS A 134 -4.84 21.28 -6.13
CA CYS A 134 -6.11 21.41 -6.83
C CYS A 134 -6.72 20.05 -7.19
N VAL A 135 -5.92 19.10 -7.68
CA VAL A 135 -6.39 17.73 -7.96
C VAL A 135 -6.82 17.02 -6.70
N GLU A 136 -6.01 17.06 -5.64
CA GLU A 136 -6.33 16.43 -4.36
C GLU A 136 -7.62 17.00 -3.76
N HIS A 137 -7.80 18.32 -3.83
CA HIS A 137 -9.01 18.98 -3.36
C HIS A 137 -10.24 18.57 -4.17
N HIS A 138 -10.17 18.65 -5.50
CA HIS A 138 -11.30 18.29 -6.38
C HIS A 138 -11.67 16.81 -6.25
N PHE A 139 -10.66 15.94 -6.14
CA PHE A 139 -10.87 14.52 -5.92
C PHE A 139 -11.56 14.25 -4.57
N ALA A 140 -11.16 14.95 -3.51
CA ALA A 140 -11.80 14.84 -2.20
C ALA A 140 -13.25 15.38 -2.19
N GLU A 141 -13.59 16.36 -3.02
CA GLU A 141 -14.97 16.81 -3.19
C GLU A 141 -15.86 15.75 -3.86
N LEU A 142 -15.34 15.05 -4.88
CA LEU A 142 -16.06 13.98 -5.58
C LEU A 142 -16.14 12.69 -4.77
N HIS A 143 -15.08 12.38 -4.02
CA HIS A 143 -14.93 11.15 -3.24
C HIS A 143 -14.56 11.47 -1.79
N PRO A 144 -15.49 12.04 -1.00
CA PRO A 144 -15.20 12.53 0.35
C PRO A 144 -14.83 11.41 1.33
N ASP A 145 -15.22 10.17 1.06
CA ASP A 145 -14.94 9.03 1.91
C ASP A 145 -14.32 7.89 1.09
N ILE A 146 -12.99 7.85 1.09
CA ILE A 146 -12.21 6.80 0.45
C ILE A 146 -12.36 5.44 1.15
N GLU A 147 -12.83 5.42 2.40
CA GLU A 147 -13.07 4.18 3.12
C GLU A 147 -14.23 3.38 2.53
N ILE A 148 -15.24 4.07 2.00
CA ILE A 148 -16.35 3.43 1.26
C ILE A 148 -15.79 2.70 0.04
N CYS A 149 -14.87 3.34 -0.71
CA CYS A 149 -14.21 2.72 -1.85
C CYS A 149 -13.49 1.44 -1.44
N TYR A 150 -12.67 1.51 -0.39
CA TYR A 150 -11.94 0.35 0.12
C TYR A 150 -12.89 -0.77 0.55
N ASN A 151 -13.90 -0.44 1.36
CA ASN A 151 -14.87 -1.40 1.90
C ASN A 151 -15.62 -2.13 0.79
N LYS A 152 -16.09 -1.41 -0.24
CA LYS A 152 -16.75 -2.04 -1.38
C LYS A 152 -15.81 -2.97 -2.14
N THR A 153 -14.59 -2.50 -2.40
CA THR A 153 -13.57 -3.25 -3.14
C THR A 153 -13.23 -4.57 -2.46
N VAL A 154 -12.96 -4.57 -1.16
CA VAL A 154 -12.64 -5.82 -0.43
C VAL A 154 -13.81 -6.79 -0.31
N ASN A 155 -15.04 -6.31 -0.52
CA ASN A 155 -16.26 -7.13 -0.58
C ASN A 155 -16.67 -7.50 -2.01
N GLY A 156 -15.82 -7.23 -3.02
CA GLY A 156 -16.04 -7.62 -4.41
C GLY A 156 -16.93 -6.67 -5.24
N ASP A 157 -17.33 -5.52 -4.69
CA ASP A 157 -17.97 -4.45 -5.47
C ASP A 157 -16.90 -3.45 -5.95
N PHE A 158 -16.48 -3.60 -7.22
CA PHE A 158 -15.45 -2.76 -7.83
C PHE A 158 -16.00 -1.51 -8.53
N SER A 159 -17.32 -1.28 -8.49
CA SER A 159 -17.96 -0.16 -9.21
C SER A 159 -17.43 1.21 -8.74
N TYR A 160 -17.30 1.40 -7.43
CA TYR A 160 -16.80 2.64 -6.86
C TYR A 160 -15.29 2.81 -7.10
N PHE A 161 -14.52 1.72 -7.02
CA PHE A 161 -13.09 1.73 -7.33
C PHE A 161 -12.85 2.20 -8.76
N LYS A 162 -13.59 1.63 -9.71
CA LYS A 162 -13.58 2.01 -11.12
C LYS A 162 -13.90 3.49 -11.31
N LEU A 163 -15.03 3.95 -10.76
CA LEU A 163 -15.47 5.33 -10.88
C LEU A 163 -14.40 6.29 -10.34
N ALA A 164 -13.96 6.09 -9.10
CA ALA A 164 -13.01 6.98 -8.44
C ALA A 164 -11.65 7.03 -9.16
N LEU A 165 -11.13 5.88 -9.63
CA LEU A 165 -9.85 5.88 -10.34
C LEU A 165 -9.95 6.63 -11.69
N LEU A 166 -11.05 6.45 -12.43
CA LEU A 166 -11.25 7.16 -13.69
C LEU A 166 -11.43 8.67 -13.47
N ASP A 167 -12.20 9.07 -12.45
CA ASP A 167 -12.39 10.47 -12.05
C ASP A 167 -11.05 11.12 -11.62
N LEU A 168 -10.19 10.38 -10.91
CA LEU A 168 -8.83 10.84 -10.57
C LEU A 168 -7.98 11.06 -11.82
N ILE A 169 -8.01 10.13 -12.78
CA ILE A 169 -7.26 10.24 -14.04
C ILE A 169 -7.74 11.46 -14.82
N GLU A 170 -9.06 11.62 -14.98
CA GLU A 170 -9.64 12.75 -15.71
C GLU A 170 -9.32 14.08 -15.03
N THR A 171 -9.49 14.15 -13.71
CA THR A 171 -9.16 15.34 -12.92
C THR A 171 -7.68 15.68 -13.07
N THR A 172 -6.79 14.69 -12.94
CA THR A 172 -5.35 14.91 -13.10
C THR A 172 -5.02 15.46 -14.49
N LYS A 173 -5.58 14.85 -15.55
CA LYS A 173 -5.41 15.32 -16.94
C LYS A 173 -5.80 16.79 -17.10
N ARG A 174 -6.92 17.22 -16.52
CA ARG A 174 -7.41 18.61 -16.61
C ARG A 174 -6.46 19.64 -16.00
N TYR A 175 -5.67 19.27 -14.99
CA TYR A 175 -4.75 20.19 -14.29
C TYR A 175 -3.29 20.08 -14.77
N THR A 176 -2.92 19.05 -15.52
CA THR A 176 -1.55 18.82 -16.00
C THR A 176 -1.35 19.04 -17.50
N THR A 177 -2.45 19.21 -18.26
CA THR A 177 -2.40 19.58 -19.69
C THR A 177 -2.49 21.09 -19.83
#